data_AF-A0A8T5MMB3-F1
#
_entry.id   AF-A0A8T5MMB3-F1
#
_cell.length_a   1.000
_cell.length_b   1.000
_cell.length_c   1.000
_cell.angle_alpha   90.00
_cell.angle_beta   90.00
_cell.angle_gamma   90.00
#
_symmetry.space_group_name_H-M   'P 1'
#
loop_
_entity.id
_entity.type
_entity.pdbx_description
1 polymer ?
#
loop_
_entity_poly.entity_id
_entity_poly.type
_entity_poly.pdbx_seq_one_letter_code
_entity_poly.pdbx_strand_id
1 'polypeptide(L)'
;MVFSKNFAREVEGSNFPKWEEIFLSAQEEREREQVARQENLFLMRQCIADARNVLKDEHMMDMQSHVLSIAMTLFKKRASHAVYYKEDRCKEKFLKYWGKFKQKRPETEKTETASKAKGQKKR
;
A
#
# COMPACT_ATOMS: atom_id res chain seq x y z
N MET A 1 -3.88 -16.84 -16.44
CA MET A 1 -3.58 -17.19 -15.04
C MET A 1 -4.05 -16.06 -14.16
N VAL A 2 -4.56 -16.38 -12.97
CA VAL A 2 -5.07 -15.40 -12.02
C VAL A 2 -3.92 -14.88 -11.16
N PHE A 3 -3.86 -13.57 -10.94
CA PHE A 3 -2.83 -12.92 -10.13
C PHE A 3 -3.01 -13.26 -8.65
N SER A 4 -1.91 -13.67 -8.00
CA SER A 4 -1.86 -13.93 -6.56
C SER A 4 -0.63 -13.31 -5.92
N LYS A 5 -0.74 -13.02 -4.61
CA LYS A 5 0.36 -12.53 -3.79
C LYS A 5 0.26 -13.07 -2.37
N ASN A 6 1.41 -13.38 -1.78
CA ASN A 6 1.52 -13.90 -0.42
C ASN A 6 1.77 -12.77 0.57
N PHE A 7 1.03 -12.78 1.68
CA PHE A 7 1.20 -11.84 2.78
C PHE A 7 1.45 -12.60 4.09
N ALA A 8 2.32 -12.04 4.93
CA ALA A 8 2.62 -12.57 6.25
C ALA A 8 1.53 -12.17 7.25
N ARG A 9 0.99 -13.17 7.96
CA ARG A 9 0.04 -13.02 9.05
C ARG A 9 0.70 -13.37 10.38
N GLU A 10 0.58 -12.48 11.35
CA GLU A 10 0.93 -12.75 12.74
C GLU A 10 -0.15 -13.65 13.38
N VAL A 11 0.28 -14.70 14.08
CA VAL A 11 -0.60 -15.64 14.77
C VAL A 11 -0.24 -15.63 16.25
N GLU A 12 -1.22 -15.48 17.13
CA GLU A 12 -0.99 -15.52 18.58
C GLU A 12 -0.39 -16.87 18.99
N GLY A 13 0.73 -16.83 19.70
CA GLY A 13 1.43 -18.03 20.20
C GLY A 13 2.50 -18.61 19.27
N SER A 14 2.72 -18.06 18.08
CA SER A 14 3.83 -18.44 17.18
C SER A 14 4.77 -17.26 16.95
N ASN A 15 6.08 -17.48 17.05
CA ASN A 15 7.09 -16.50 16.64
C ASN A 15 7.23 -16.39 15.10
N PHE A 16 6.72 -17.37 14.35
CA PHE A 16 6.81 -17.37 12.89
C PHE A 16 5.51 -16.89 12.25
N PRO A 17 5.60 -15.99 11.25
CA PRO A 17 4.44 -15.55 10.51
C PRO A 17 3.88 -16.69 9.66
N LYS A 18 2.56 -16.82 9.64
CA LYS A 18 1.86 -17.70 8.70
C LYS A 18 1.66 -16.97 7.39
N TRP A 19 2.14 -17.54 6.28
CA TRP A 19 1.94 -16.95 4.96
C TRP A 19 0.58 -17.34 4.42
N GLU A 20 -0.22 -16.35 4.01
CA GLU A 20 -1.52 -16.54 3.39
C GLU A 20 -1.47 -15.99 1.96
N GLU A 21 -1.94 -16.80 1.01
CA GLU A 21 -2.01 -16.43 -0.41
C GLU A 21 -3.35 -15.81 -0.73
N ILE A 22 -3.33 -14.68 -1.45
CA ILE A 22 -4.54 -13.96 -1.84
C ILE A 22 -4.65 -13.92 -3.35
N PHE A 23 -5.81 -14.31 -3.83
CA PHE A 23 -6.16 -14.32 -5.24
C PHE A 23 -7.06 -13.12 -5.58
N LEU A 24 -6.81 -12.52 -6.74
CA LEU A 24 -7.77 -11.61 -7.37
C LEU A 24 -8.75 -12.41 -8.22
N SER A 25 -9.96 -11.91 -8.41
CA SER A 25 -10.80 -12.44 -9.48
C SER A 25 -10.39 -11.83 -10.82
N ALA A 26 -10.70 -12.51 -11.93
CA ALA A 26 -10.43 -11.97 -13.27
C ALA A 26 -11.11 -10.61 -13.52
N GLN A 27 -12.26 -10.38 -12.88
CA GLN A 27 -12.96 -9.09 -12.95
C GLN A 27 -12.19 -7.99 -12.22
N GLU A 28 -11.73 -8.24 -10.99
CA GLU A 28 -10.94 -7.26 -10.23
C GLU A 28 -9.60 -6.95 -10.89
N GLU A 29 -8.97 -7.94 -11.54
CA GLU A 29 -7.75 -7.69 -12.31
C GLU A 29 -8.00 -6.71 -13.46
N ARG A 30 -9.08 -6.91 -14.23
CA ARG A 30 -9.45 -6.02 -15.33
C ARG A 30 -9.72 -4.60 -14.84
N GLU A 31 -10.44 -4.47 -13.73
CA GLU A 31 -10.72 -3.17 -13.12
C GLU A 31 -9.42 -2.46 -12.71
N ARG A 32 -8.51 -3.18 -12.06
CA ARG A 32 -7.22 -2.60 -11.63
C ARG A 32 -6.30 -2.27 -12.80
N GLU A 33 -6.32 -3.05 -13.87
CA GLU A 33 -5.60 -2.73 -15.11
C GLU A 33 -6.17 -1.48 -15.80
N GLN A 34 -7.48 -1.28 -15.78
CA GLN A 34 -8.11 -0.08 -16.31
C GLN A 34 -7.72 1.17 -15.52
N VAL A 35 -7.72 1.07 -14.18
CA VAL A 35 -7.26 2.16 -13.30
C VAL A 35 -5.79 2.49 -13.59
N ALA A 36 -4.92 1.48 -13.63
CA ALA A 36 -3.50 1.66 -13.95
C ALA A 36 -3.29 2.35 -15.31
N ARG A 37 -4.11 2.00 -16.31
CA ARG A 37 -4.04 2.64 -17.63
C ARG A 37 -4.48 4.10 -17.57
N GLN A 38 -5.58 4.41 -16.89
CA GLN A 38 -6.09 5.77 -16.77
C GLN A 38 -5.08 6.68 -16.04
N GLU A 39 -4.51 6.19 -14.94
CA GLU A 39 -3.51 6.95 -14.18
C GLU A 39 -2.23 7.16 -14.98
N ASN A 40 -1.75 6.13 -15.69
CA ASN A 40 -0.59 6.27 -16.57
C ASN A 40 -0.82 7.27 -17.72
N LEU A 41 -2.03 7.32 -18.30
CA LEU A 41 -2.38 8.33 -19.29
C LEU A 41 -2.36 9.75 -18.70
N PHE A 42 -2.84 9.90 -17.47
CA PHE A 42 -2.80 11.16 -16.76
C PHE A 42 -1.35 11.60 -16.45
N LEU A 43 -0.54 10.69 -15.91
CA LEU A 43 0.89 10.93 -15.64
C LEU A 43 1.65 11.32 -16.91
N MET A 44 1.37 10.67 -18.05
CA MET A 44 2.02 11.01 -19.31
C MET A 44 1.72 12.46 -19.74
N ARG A 45 0.47 12.93 -19.56
CA ARG A 45 0.10 14.33 -19.85
C ARG A 45 0.85 15.30 -18.95
N GLN A 46 0.98 14.98 -17.66
CA GLN A 46 1.77 15.77 -16.72
C GLN A 46 3.24 15.80 -17.11
N CYS A 47 3.84 14.67 -17.46
CA CYS A 47 5.23 14.59 -17.90
C CYS A 47 5.50 15.42 -19.16
N ILE A 48 4.55 15.51 -20.10
CA ILE A 48 4.67 16.38 -21.27
C ILE A 48 4.63 17.86 -20.87
N ALA A 49 3.75 18.24 -19.94
CA ALA A 49 3.69 19.61 -19.43
C ALA A 49 4.99 19.98 -18.70
N ASP A 50 5.46 19.10 -17.81
CA ASP A 50 6.72 19.29 -17.08
C ASP A 50 7.92 19.40 -18.02
N ALA A 51 8.00 18.55 -19.05
CA ALA A 51 9.07 18.60 -20.04
C ALA A 51 9.11 19.94 -20.80
N ARG A 52 7.94 20.52 -21.12
CA ARG A 52 7.86 21.85 -21.74
C ARG A 52 8.33 22.96 -20.79
N ASN A 53 8.00 22.85 -19.51
CA ASN A 53 8.43 23.85 -18.52
C ASN A 53 9.96 23.82 -18.37
N VAL A 54 10.56 22.63 -18.26
CA VAL A 54 12.02 22.47 -18.18
C VAL A 54 12.73 23.08 -19.38
N LEU A 55 12.23 22.87 -20.60
CA LEU A 55 12.87 23.45 -21.80
C LEU A 55 12.76 24.98 -21.85
N LYS A 56 11.64 25.54 -21.38
CA LYS A 56 11.44 26.99 -21.29
C LYS A 56 12.37 27.63 -20.25
N ASP A 57 12.51 27.01 -19.09
CA ASP A 57 13.36 27.49 -17.99
C ASP A 57 14.84 27.52 -18.41
N GLU A 58 15.26 26.55 -19.23
CA GLU A 58 16.63 26.45 -19.77
C GLU A 58 16.83 27.23 -21.09
N HIS A 59 15.84 28.03 -21.52
CA HIS A 59 15.86 28.82 -22.76
C HIS A 59 16.21 28.00 -24.03
N MET A 60 15.87 26.71 -24.04
CA MET A 60 16.09 25.84 -25.19
C MET A 60 14.93 25.94 -26.18
N MET A 61 15.19 25.64 -27.46
CA MET A 61 14.12 25.56 -28.46
C MET A 61 13.19 24.38 -28.19
N ASP A 62 11.88 24.63 -28.25
CA ASP A 62 10.82 23.62 -28.09
C ASP A 62 10.72 22.70 -29.31
N MET A 63 11.73 21.85 -29.53
CA MET A 63 11.61 20.77 -30.51
C MET A 63 10.78 19.63 -29.94
N GLN A 64 9.79 19.17 -30.71
CA GLN A 64 8.87 18.11 -30.28
C GLN A 64 9.60 16.80 -29.90
N SER A 65 10.70 16.49 -30.58
CA SER A 65 11.54 15.33 -30.28
C SER A 65 12.17 15.38 -28.89
N HIS A 66 12.68 16.55 -28.47
CA HIS A 66 13.30 16.75 -27.16
C HIS A 66 12.25 16.71 -26.04
N VAL A 67 11.11 17.38 -26.23
CA VAL A 67 9.97 17.33 -25.30
C VAL A 67 9.55 15.89 -25.06
N LEU A 68 9.39 15.10 -26.14
CA LEU A 68 8.96 13.71 -26.03
C LEU A 68 10.01 12.83 -25.33
N SER A 69 11.30 13.01 -25.64
CA SER A 69 12.38 12.25 -25.00
C SER A 69 12.45 12.49 -23.49
N ILE A 70 12.36 13.75 -23.07
CA ILE A 70 12.33 14.13 -21.65
C ILE A 70 11.07 13.58 -20.99
N ALA A 71 9.89 13.78 -21.60
CA ALA A 71 8.63 13.28 -21.08
C ALA A 71 8.62 11.74 -20.93
N MET A 72 9.17 11.01 -21.89
CA MET A 72 9.32 9.55 -21.81
C MET A 72 10.24 9.14 -20.66
N THR A 73 11.34 9.88 -20.43
CA THR A 73 12.28 9.60 -19.35
C THR A 73 11.64 9.85 -17.98
N LEU A 74 10.92 10.96 -17.83
CA LEU A 74 10.14 11.27 -16.64
C LEU A 74 9.04 10.23 -16.39
N PHE A 75 8.30 9.86 -17.44
CA PHE A 75 7.24 8.87 -17.36
C PHE A 75 7.79 7.51 -16.91
N LYS A 76 8.89 7.03 -17.48
CA LYS A 76 9.53 5.76 -17.07
C LYS A 76 9.95 5.74 -15.60
N LYS A 77 10.26 6.89 -15.00
CA LYS A 77 10.63 7.01 -13.59
C LYS A 77 9.42 7.13 -12.65
N ARG A 78 8.33 7.73 -13.11
CA ARG A 78 7.13 7.99 -12.30
C ARG A 78 6.03 6.93 -12.46
N ALA A 79 5.94 6.30 -13.63
CA ALA A 79 4.85 5.38 -13.95
C ALA A 79 4.95 4.10 -13.13
N SER A 80 3.85 3.75 -12.49
CA SER A 80 3.70 2.49 -11.77
C SER A 80 3.27 1.37 -12.72
N HIS A 81 3.82 0.18 -12.52
CA HIS A 81 3.43 -0.99 -13.30
C HIS A 81 2.03 -1.48 -12.91
N ALA A 82 1.29 -2.10 -13.84
CA ALA A 82 -0.04 -2.66 -13.55
C ALA A 82 -0.02 -3.66 -12.36
N VAL A 83 1.10 -4.36 -12.18
CA VAL A 83 1.33 -5.27 -11.05
C VAL A 83 1.21 -4.56 -9.70
N TYR A 84 1.69 -3.33 -9.58
CA TYR A 84 1.58 -2.55 -8.32
C TYR A 84 0.12 -2.40 -7.89
N TYR A 85 -0.77 -2.03 -8.82
CA TYR A 85 -2.21 -1.88 -8.55
C TYR A 85 -2.89 -3.21 -8.20
N LYS A 86 -2.42 -4.32 -8.79
CA LYS A 86 -2.90 -5.66 -8.44
C LYS A 86 -2.44 -6.04 -7.03
N GLU A 87 -1.17 -5.82 -6.69
CA GLU A 87 -0.65 -6.08 -5.35
C GLU A 87 -1.35 -5.24 -4.28
N ASP A 88 -1.60 -3.97 -4.56
CA ASP A 88 -2.32 -3.07 -3.65
C ASP A 88 -3.75 -3.57 -3.40
N ARG A 89 -4.44 -4.05 -4.45
CA ARG A 89 -5.75 -4.69 -4.28
C ARG A 89 -5.68 -6.00 -3.47
N CYS A 90 -4.65 -6.82 -3.66
CA CYS A 90 -4.46 -8.00 -2.82
C CYS A 90 -4.22 -7.60 -1.35
N LYS A 91 -3.47 -6.53 -1.11
CA LYS A 91 -3.21 -5.98 0.23
C LYS A 91 -4.48 -5.44 0.87
N GLU A 92 -5.33 -4.73 0.14
CA GLU A 92 -6.65 -4.29 0.61
C GLU A 92 -7.51 -5.49 1.05
N LYS A 93 -7.55 -6.56 0.22
CA LYS A 93 -8.26 -7.81 0.58
C LYS A 93 -7.66 -8.42 1.84
N PHE A 94 -6.33 -8.51 1.94
CA PHE A 94 -5.65 -9.03 3.12
C PHE A 94 -6.11 -8.28 4.39
N LEU A 95 -6.04 -6.96 4.35
CA LEU A 95 -6.42 -6.12 5.48
C LEU A 95 -7.92 -6.23 5.80
N LYS A 96 -8.79 -6.45 4.81
CA LYS A 96 -10.22 -6.64 5.06
C LYS A 96 -10.53 -7.91 5.85
N TYR A 97 -9.86 -9.01 5.51
CA TYR A 97 -10.07 -10.31 6.15
C TYR A 97 -9.32 -10.44 7.49
N TRP A 98 -8.09 -9.89 7.58
CA TRP A 98 -7.20 -10.09 8.73
C TRP A 98 -6.91 -8.82 9.54
N GLY A 99 -7.12 -7.62 9.00
CA GLY A 99 -6.86 -6.35 9.69
C GLY A 99 -7.84 -6.01 10.81
N LYS A 100 -9.00 -6.69 10.89
CA LYS A 100 -9.95 -6.53 12.01
C LYS A 100 -9.50 -7.20 13.31
N PHE A 101 -8.47 -8.07 13.27
CA PHE A 101 -7.97 -8.78 14.45
C PHE A 101 -7.19 -7.90 15.45
N LYS A 102 -6.85 -6.65 15.11
CA LYS A 102 -6.14 -5.75 16.04
C LYS A 102 -7.02 -5.08 17.11
N GLN A 103 -8.34 -5.25 17.07
CA GLN A 103 -9.26 -4.71 18.08
C GLN A 103 -9.78 -5.80 19.02
N LYS A 104 -8.92 -6.22 19.96
CA LYS A 104 -9.25 -6.65 21.33
C LYS A 104 -7.97 -7.14 22.00
N ARG A 105 -7.13 -6.21 22.49
CA ARG A 105 -6.48 -6.49 23.77
C ARG A 105 -7.54 -6.20 24.83
N PRO A 106 -8.12 -7.19 25.52
CA PRO A 106 -8.62 -6.90 26.84
C PRO A 106 -7.41 -6.40 27.63
N GLU A 107 -7.44 -5.14 28.06
CA GLU A 107 -6.54 -4.68 29.12
C GLU A 107 -6.75 -5.66 30.26
N THR A 108 -5.75 -6.51 30.48
CA THR A 108 -5.74 -7.46 31.58
C THR A 108 -6.02 -6.66 32.84
N GLU A 109 -7.16 -6.98 33.44
CA GLU A 109 -7.58 -6.59 34.76
C GLU A 109 -6.35 -6.50 35.66
N LYS A 110 -6.07 -5.29 36.15
CA LYS A 110 -5.15 -5.09 37.24
C LYS A 110 -5.69 -5.90 38.41
N THR A 111 -5.17 -7.11 38.57
CA THR A 111 -5.10 -7.82 39.83
C THR A 111 -4.23 -7.01 40.78
N GLU A 112 -4.76 -5.89 41.28
CA GLU A 112 -4.38 -5.37 42.59
C GLU A 112 -5.49 -5.81 43.55
N THR A 113 -5.35 -7.08 43.90
CA THR A 113 -5.85 -7.67 45.14
C THR A 113 -5.76 -6.67 46.28
N ALA A 114 -6.93 -6.13 46.66
CA ALA A 114 -7.57 -6.40 47.94
C ALA A 114 -6.81 -7.39 48.85
N SER A 115 -5.64 -7.01 49.38
CA SER A 115 -4.95 -7.74 50.44
C SER A 115 -3.92 -6.87 51.14
N LYS A 116 -4.36 -5.89 51.94
CA LYS A 116 -3.73 -5.44 53.21
C LYS A 116 -4.52 -4.29 53.85
N ALA A 117 -5.82 -4.50 54.00
CA ALA A 117 -6.63 -3.82 55.00
C ALA A 117 -7.18 -4.91 55.93
N LYS A 118 -6.44 -5.23 57.02
CA LYS A 118 -6.93 -5.89 58.25
C LYS A 118 -5.76 -6.14 59.24
N GLY A 119 -5.93 -5.68 60.48
CA GLY A 119 -5.07 -5.94 61.65
C GLY A 119 -4.20 -4.75 62.03
N GLN A 120 -4.60 -3.75 62.82
CA GLN A 120 -5.25 -3.76 64.14
C GLN A 120 -4.39 -4.37 65.28
N LYS A 121 -3.99 -3.49 66.21
CA LYS A 121 -3.89 -3.65 67.68
C LYS A 121 -2.71 -4.43 68.33
N LYS A 122 -2.20 -3.76 69.38
CA LYS A 122 -1.32 -4.18 70.53
C LYS A 122 0.17 -3.96 70.26
N ARG A 123 0.95 -3.28 71.11
CA ARG A 123 0.86 -2.98 72.55
C ARG A 123 1.50 -1.63 72.83
#